data_AF-Q728A3-F1
#
_entry.id   AF-Q728A3-F1
#
_cell.length_a   1.000
_cell.length_b   1.000
_cell.length_c   1.000
_cell.angle_alpha   90.00
_cell.angle_beta   90.00
_cell.angle_gamma   90.00
#
_symmetry.space_group_name_H-M   'P 1'
#
loop_
_entity.id
_entity.type
_entity.pdbx_description
1 polymer ?
#
loop_
_entity_poly.entity_id
_entity_poly.type
_entity_poly.pdbx_seq_one_letter_code
_entity_poly.pdbx_strand_id
1 'polypeptide(L)' 'MPPAPVLAPVVVCPAPSRPGLPALDGTLPFDSPANVGALLERDDALRGYAKGLEATVDCYRAQTVSTPGKER' A
#
# COMPACT_ATOMS: atom_id res chain seq x y z
N MET A 1 -5.71 -43.91 -8.83
CA MET A 1 -4.60 -43.00 -8.50
C MET A 1 -5.21 -41.63 -8.20
N PRO A 2 -4.93 -40.98 -7.06
CA PRO A 2 -5.49 -39.67 -6.79
C PRO A 2 -4.96 -38.64 -7.81
N PRO A 3 -5.72 -37.58 -8.13
CA PRO A 3 -5.25 -36.53 -9.02
C PRO A 3 -4.03 -35.83 -8.41
N ALA A 4 -3.05 -35.51 -9.26
CA ALA A 4 -1.86 -34.78 -8.85
C ALA A 4 -2.24 -33.37 -8.33
N PRO A 5 -1.59 -32.88 -7.26
CA PRO A 5 -1.85 -31.55 -6.74
C PRO A 5 -1.50 -30.49 -7.79
N VAL A 6 -2.40 -29.53 -7.97
CA VAL A 6 -2.17 -28.37 -8.83
C VAL A 6 -1.46 -27.30 -8.01
N LEU A 7 -0.21 -27.01 -8.34
CA LEU A 7 0.52 -25.88 -7.79
C LEU A 7 0.04 -24.59 -8.49
N ALA A 8 -0.67 -23.73 -7.76
CA ALA A 8 -1.01 -22.40 -8.27
C ALA A 8 0.23 -21.47 -8.19
N PRO A 9 0.51 -20.66 -9.22
CA PRO A 9 1.60 -19.71 -9.17
C PRO A 9 1.33 -18.64 -8.10
N VAL A 10 2.35 -18.29 -7.31
CA VAL A 10 2.27 -17.21 -6.34
C VAL A 10 2.31 -15.89 -7.10
N VAL A 11 1.19 -15.17 -7.15
CA VAL A 11 1.13 -13.81 -7.70
C VAL A 11 1.35 -12.82 -6.57
N VAL A 12 2.51 -12.16 -6.60
CA VAL A 12 2.89 -11.15 -5.59
C VAL A 12 2.40 -9.79 -6.06
N CYS A 13 1.47 -9.17 -5.32
CA CYS A 13 1.11 -7.77 -5.56
C CYS A 13 2.12 -6.85 -4.86
N PRO A 14 2.67 -5.85 -5.55
CA PRO A 14 3.74 -5.00 -5.01
C PRO A 14 3.19 -4.04 -3.97
N ALA A 15 3.69 -4.13 -2.73
CA ALA A 15 3.40 -3.15 -1.69
C ALA A 15 4.31 -1.91 -1.83
N PRO A 16 3.79 -0.68 -1.63
CA PRO A 16 4.63 0.51 -1.61
C PRO A 16 5.60 0.46 -0.42
N SER A 17 6.80 1.01 -0.60
CA SER A 17 7.72 1.26 0.51
C SER A 17 7.17 2.35 1.43
N ARG A 18 7.37 2.21 2.75
CA ARG A 18 7.03 3.27 3.70
C ARG A 18 7.80 4.56 3.35
N PRO A 19 7.13 5.71 3.24
CA PRO A 19 7.81 6.97 2.93
C PRO A 19 8.64 7.45 4.12
N GLY A 20 9.75 8.13 3.83
CA GLY A 20 10.39 9.01 4.79
C GLY A 20 9.50 10.22 5.02
N LEU A 21 9.27 10.59 6.28
CA LEU A 21 8.45 11.74 6.64
C LEU A 21 9.35 12.88 7.14
N PRO A 22 9.10 14.14 6.72
CA PRO A 22 9.82 15.27 7.27
C PRO A 22 9.64 15.32 8.80
N ALA A 23 10.73 15.67 9.49
CA ALA A 23 10.74 15.87 10.92
C ALA A 23 10.15 17.24 11.25
N LEU A 24 9.48 17.34 12.40
CA LEU A 24 9.06 18.62 12.96
C LEU A 24 10.18 19.16 13.84
N ASP A 25 10.38 20.47 13.82
CA ASP A 25 11.29 21.14 14.73
C ASP A 25 10.59 21.34 16.08
N GLY A 26 11.01 20.57 17.08
CA GLY A 26 10.48 20.65 18.45
C GLY A 26 10.89 21.91 19.21
N THR A 27 11.79 22.73 18.65
CA THR A 27 12.17 24.03 19.21
C THR A 27 11.24 25.17 18.76
N LEU A 28 10.43 24.93 17.73
CA LEU A 28 9.46 25.89 17.20
C LEU A 28 8.03 25.56 17.66
N PRO A 29 7.13 26.57 17.72
CA PRO A 29 5.70 26.32 17.85
C PRO A 29 5.18 25.37 16.78
N PHE A 30 4.16 24.60 17.14
CA PHE A 30 3.54 23.62 16.24
C PHE A 30 2.97 24.27 14.97
N ASP A 31 2.39 25.46 15.10
CA ASP A 31 1.79 26.27 14.05
C ASP A 31 2.77 27.25 13.39
N SER A 32 4.06 27.15 13.71
CA SER A 32 5.09 27.92 12.99
C SER A 32 5.03 27.59 11.49
N PRO A 33 5.29 28.56 10.59
CA PRO A 33 5.23 28.30 9.15
C PRO A 33 6.09 27.12 8.69
N ALA A 34 7.24 26.89 9.33
CA ALA A 34 8.11 25.75 9.06
C ALA A 34 7.45 24.41 9.41
N ASN A 35 6.89 24.28 10.62
CA ASN A 35 6.22 23.06 11.05
C ASN A 35 4.92 22.82 10.28
N VAL A 36 4.16 23.86 9.93
CA VAL A 36 2.99 23.75 9.06
C VAL A 36 3.38 23.22 7.68
N GLY A 37 4.44 23.73 7.08
CA GLY A 37 4.97 23.22 5.80
C GLY A 37 5.34 21.73 5.89
N ALA A 38 6.09 21.34 6.90
CA ALA A 38 6.45 19.94 7.14
C ALA A 38 5.22 19.04 7.34
N LEU A 39 4.17 19.53 8.01
CA LEU A 39 2.92 18.78 8.19
C LEU A 39 2.17 18.57 6.87
N LEU A 40 2.12 19.58 5.99
CA LEU A 40 1.50 19.46 4.67
C LEU A 40 2.25 18.43 3.81
N GLU A 41 3.59 18.49 3.79
CA GLU A 41 4.40 17.50 3.08
C GLU A 41 4.20 16.07 3.63
N ARG A 42 4.03 15.93 4.96
CA ARG A 42 3.70 14.64 5.59
C ARG A 42 2.33 14.13 5.14
N ASP A 43 1.31 14.98 5.05
CA ASP A 43 -0.02 14.57 4.58
C ASP A 43 0.05 14.05 3.14
N ASP A 44 0.72 14.77 2.25
CA ASP A 44 0.87 14.39 0.84
C ASP A 44 1.59 13.04 0.70
N ALA A 45 2.69 12.84 1.44
CA ALA A 45 3.44 11.58 1.44
C ALA A 45 2.57 10.41 1.95
N LEU A 46 1.82 10.61 3.03
CA LEU A 46 0.94 9.59 3.60
C LEU A 46 -0.25 9.28 2.69
N ARG A 47 -0.83 10.27 2.02
CA ARG A 47 -1.90 10.09 1.03
C ARG A 47 -1.42 9.27 -0.15
N GLY A 48 -0.21 9.52 -0.64
CA GLY A 48 0.42 8.72 -1.69
C GLY A 48 0.64 7.27 -1.25
N TYR A 49 1.16 7.07 -0.03
CA TYR A 49 1.36 5.75 0.54
C TYR A 49 0.05 4.97 0.70
N ALA A 50 -1.01 5.62 1.20
CA ALA A 50 -2.34 5.02 1.33
C ALA A 50 -2.90 4.54 -0.02
N LYS A 51 -2.81 5.38 -1.07
CA LYS A 51 -3.22 4.98 -2.43
C LYS A 51 -2.44 3.77 -2.94
N GLY A 52 -1.15 3.69 -2.65
CA GLY A 52 -0.33 2.51 -3.02
C GLY A 52 -0.77 1.24 -2.28
N LEU A 53 -1.13 1.36 -0.99
CA LEU A 53 -1.66 0.24 -0.22
C LEU A 53 -3.02 -0.22 -0.76
N GLU A 54 -3.92 0.71 -1.08
CA GLU A 54 -5.21 0.42 -1.71
C GLU A 54 -5.02 -0.34 -3.03
N ALA A 55 -4.11 0.13 -3.90
CA ALA A 55 -3.78 -0.54 -5.15
C ALA A 55 -3.23 -1.97 -4.93
N THR A 56 -2.45 -2.17 -3.87
CA THR A 56 -1.94 -3.50 -3.50
C THR A 56 -3.09 -4.44 -3.11
N VAL A 57 -4.04 -3.94 -2.31
CA VAL A 57 -5.23 -4.70 -1.89
C VAL A 57 -6.10 -5.03 -3.10
N ASP A 58 -6.33 -4.07 -3.99
CA ASP A 58 -7.15 -4.26 -5.17
C ASP A 58 -6.54 -5.28 -6.14
N CYS A 59 -5.21 -5.30 -6.27
CA CYS A 59 -4.51 -6.35 -7.01
C CYS A 59 -4.81 -7.76 -6.45
N TYR A 60 -4.78 -7.95 -5.12
CA TYR A 60 -5.12 -9.25 -4.54
C TYR A 60 -6.61 -9.59 -4.69
N ARG A 61 -7.50 -8.60 -4.57
CA ARG A 61 -8.94 -8.80 -4.81
C ARG A 61 -9.20 -9.26 -6.24
N ALA A 62 -8.54 -8.68 -7.25
CA ALA A 62 -8.69 -9.08 -8.64
C ALA A 62 -8.31 -10.55 -8.90
N GLN A 63 -7.35 -11.10 -8.15
CA GLN A 63 -7.00 -12.53 -8.21
C GLN A 63 -8.13 -13.42 -7.70
N THR A 64 -8.83 -13.00 -6.65
CA THR A 64 -9.96 -13.77 -6.10
C THR A 64 -11.21 -13.75 -6.99
N VAL A 65 -11.44 -12.65 -7.73
CA VAL A 65 -12.57 -12.54 -8.68
C VAL A 65 -12.27 -13.29 -9.98
N SER A 66 -11.00 -13.38 -10.38
CA SER A 66 -10.56 -14.09 -11.59
C SER A 66 -10.30 -15.58 -11.35
N THR A 67 -10.80 -16.17 -10.27
CA THR A 67 -10.84 -17.63 -10.13
C THR A 67 -12.17 -18.12 -10.71
N PRO A 68 -12.27 -18.43 -12.01
CA PRO A 68 -13.40 -19.20 -12.49
C PRO A 68 -13.34 -20.53 -11.76
N GLY A 69 -14.49 -20.96 -11.24
CA GLY A 69 -14.66 -22.34 -10.81
C GLY A 69 -14.08 -23.25 -11.89
N LYS A 70 -13.22 -24.17 -11.45
CA LYS A 70 -12.86 -25.32 -12.25
C LYS A 70 -14.10 -26.22 -12.33
N GLU A 71 -15.05 -25.85 -13.19
CA GLU A 71 -16.05 -26.77 -13.74
C GLU A 71 -15.38 -27.54 -14.87
N ARG A 72 -14.97 -28.78 -14.56
CA ARG A 72 -15.16 -29.99 -15.37
C ARG A 72 -14.69 -31.20 -14.60
#